data_AF-A0A1J1JBD9-F1
#
_entry.id   AF-A0A1J1JBD9-F1
#
_cell.length_a   1.000
_cell.length_b   1.000
_cell.length_c   1.000
_cell.angle_alpha   90.00
_cell.angle_beta   90.00
_cell.angle_gamma   90.00
#
_symmetry.space_group_name_H-M   'P 1'
#
loop_
_entity.id
_entity.type
_entity.pdbx_description
1 polymer ?
#
loop_
_entity_poly.entity_id
_entity_poly.type
_entity_poly.pdbx_seq_one_letter_code
_entity_poly.pdbx_strand_id
1 'polypeptide(L)'
;MGLFEDFSNFLETRLEEFLKDNPHLELQALEEQLREQEEDTLKLIAELNRKEKKLQAEILEVAQDVQKWHKWVQKAQAANRLDLVAAAQEREAGFLRQGNQLWGQMQGVKDRIQKSKEVYYQVQQRHKEVKVKAAEVEANRSKSKAQENPQNSRETQGWNQSKSSGSSNSFNDSLERKFKQWEMDEELEDLKRNMGR
;
A
#
# COMPACT_ATOMS: atom_id res chain seq x y z
N MET A 1 21.78 -1.05 17.13
CA MET A 1 22.08 -1.02 15.70
C MET A 1 21.03 -1.86 15.01
N GLY A 2 19.86 -1.26 14.78
CA GLY A 2 18.70 -1.97 14.23
C GLY A 2 18.83 -2.11 12.72
N LEU A 3 18.18 -3.12 12.14
CA LEU A 3 18.02 -3.28 10.68
C LEU A 3 17.49 -2.00 9.99
N PHE A 4 16.84 -1.12 10.76
CA PHE A 4 16.37 0.20 10.37
C PHE A 4 17.50 1.21 10.12
N GLU A 5 18.53 1.25 10.98
CA GLU A 5 19.67 2.18 10.84
C GLU A 5 20.57 1.82 9.67
N ASP A 6 20.86 0.52 9.49
CA ASP A 6 21.69 0.03 8.40
C ASP A 6 21.01 0.25 7.03
N PHE A 7 19.67 0.19 6.98
CA PHE A 7 18.89 0.44 5.76
C PHE A 7 18.73 1.94 5.48
N SER A 8 18.57 2.78 6.51
CA SER A 8 18.57 4.24 6.37
C SER A 8 19.89 4.75 5.79
N ASN A 9 21.03 4.29 6.28
CA ASN A 9 22.36 4.69 5.77
C ASN A 9 22.60 4.22 4.33
N PHE A 10 22.15 3.01 3.97
CA PHE A 10 22.23 2.51 2.60
C PHE A 10 21.41 3.35 1.62
N LEU A 11 20.20 3.76 2.03
CA LEU A 11 19.34 4.60 1.19
C LEU A 11 19.80 6.04 1.13
N GLU A 12 20.41 6.59 2.19
CA GLU A 12 20.99 7.93 2.16
C GLU A 12 22.13 7.99 1.13
N THR A 13 23.01 6.99 1.14
CA THR A 13 24.11 6.87 0.19
C THR A 13 23.60 6.70 -1.25
N ARG A 14 22.57 5.86 -1.46
CA ARG A 14 21.96 5.66 -2.78
C ARG A 14 21.16 6.86 -3.26
N LEU A 15 20.44 7.57 -2.38
CA LEU A 15 19.70 8.80 -2.73
C LEU A 15 20.64 9.95 -3.09
N GLU A 16 21.78 10.10 -2.39
CA GLU A 16 22.78 11.11 -2.73
C GLU A 16 23.42 10.86 -4.10
N GLU A 17 23.65 9.59 -4.43
CA GLU A 17 24.12 9.18 -5.75
C GLU A 17 23.02 9.37 -6.82
N PHE A 18 21.76 9.09 -6.49
CA PHE A 18 20.57 9.24 -7.36
C PHE A 18 20.21 10.71 -7.64
N LEU A 19 20.45 11.62 -6.67
CA LEU A 19 20.18 13.05 -6.81
C LEU A 19 21.19 13.79 -7.69
N LYS A 20 22.33 13.16 -8.05
CA LYS A 20 23.40 13.81 -8.82
C LYS A 20 23.13 13.89 -10.31
N ASP A 21 22.46 12.90 -10.89
CA ASP A 21 22.45 12.74 -12.35
C ASP A 21 21.25 13.41 -13.04
N ASN A 22 20.01 13.26 -12.54
CA ASN A 22 18.82 14.03 -12.98
C ASN A 22 17.70 14.04 -11.92
N PRO A 23 17.81 14.86 -10.85
CA PRO A 23 17.07 14.68 -9.59
C PRO A 23 15.55 14.84 -9.64
N HIS A 24 14.94 15.31 -10.73
CA HIS A 24 13.52 15.65 -10.77
C HIS A 24 12.67 14.63 -11.52
N LEU A 25 13.16 14.12 -12.66
CA LEU A 25 12.48 13.07 -13.41
C LEU A 25 12.49 11.75 -12.64
N GLU A 26 13.56 11.47 -11.91
CA GLU A 26 13.70 10.21 -11.18
C GLU A 26 12.98 10.21 -9.83
N LEU A 27 12.87 11.36 -9.14
CA LEU A 27 12.05 11.47 -7.92
C LEU A 27 10.55 11.32 -8.23
N GLN A 28 10.07 11.87 -9.34
CA GLN A 28 8.69 11.70 -9.77
C GLN A 28 8.40 10.25 -10.15
N ALA A 29 9.33 9.58 -10.86
CA ALA A 29 9.22 8.16 -11.18
C ALA A 29 9.21 7.29 -9.92
N LEU A 30 10.03 7.63 -8.92
CA LEU A 30 10.11 6.90 -7.66
C LEU A 30 8.87 7.12 -6.78
N GLU A 31 8.29 8.31 -6.77
CA GLU A 31 7.00 8.58 -6.13
C GLU A 31 5.88 7.71 -6.74
N GLU A 32 5.81 7.65 -8.07
CA GLU A 32 4.80 6.85 -8.77
C GLU A 32 4.99 5.34 -8.50
N GLN A 33 6.23 4.84 -8.50
CA GLN A 33 6.52 3.46 -8.13
C GLN A 33 6.11 3.12 -6.69
N LEU A 34 6.35 4.04 -5.75
CA LEU A 34 5.92 3.84 -4.37
C LEU A 34 4.40 3.84 -4.25
N ARG A 35 3.71 4.72 -4.98
CA ARG A 35 2.24 4.76 -5.03
C ARG A 35 1.66 3.47 -5.61
N GLU A 36 2.20 2.99 -6.73
CA GLU A 36 1.80 1.70 -7.32
C GLU A 36 2.02 0.54 -6.33
N GLN A 37 3.16 0.53 -5.64
CA GLN A 37 3.46 -0.48 -4.63
C GLN A 37 2.51 -0.41 -3.43
N GLU A 38 2.10 0.78 -2.98
CA GLU A 38 1.06 0.95 -1.95
C GLU A 38 -0.28 0.37 -2.40
N GLU A 39 -0.71 0.68 -3.63
CA GLU A 39 -1.97 0.18 -4.16
C GLU A 39 -1.98 -1.35 -4.30
N ASP A 40 -0.89 -1.92 -4.82
CA ASP A 40 -0.77 -3.37 -5.00
C ASP A 40 -0.68 -4.11 -3.68
N THR A 41 0.01 -3.55 -2.68
CA THR A 41 0.02 -4.12 -1.34
C THR A 41 -1.36 -4.06 -0.68
N LEU A 42 -2.14 -2.99 -0.89
CA LEU A 42 -3.53 -2.92 -0.43
C LEU A 42 -4.44 -3.95 -1.12
N LYS A 43 -4.31 -4.12 -2.45
CA LYS A 43 -5.05 -5.16 -3.19
C LYS A 43 -4.71 -6.54 -2.64
N LEU A 44 -3.43 -6.84 -2.44
CA LEU A 44 -2.98 -8.10 -1.86
C LEU A 44 -3.56 -8.34 -0.46
N ILE A 45 -3.54 -7.32 0.41
CA ILE A 45 -4.15 -7.41 1.75
C ILE A 45 -5.65 -7.72 1.63
N ALA A 46 -6.37 -7.03 0.74
CA ALA A 46 -7.80 -7.26 0.53
C ALA A 46 -8.09 -8.69 0.04
N GLU A 47 -7.30 -9.22 -0.89
CA GLU A 47 -7.40 -10.60 -1.37
C GLU A 47 -7.13 -11.62 -0.25
N LEU A 48 -6.08 -11.42 0.54
CA LEU A 48 -5.75 -12.29 1.65
C LEU A 48 -6.87 -12.29 2.72
N ASN A 49 -7.44 -11.13 3.05
CA ASN A 49 -8.58 -11.03 3.95
C ASN A 49 -9.82 -11.78 3.41
N ARG A 50 -10.09 -11.71 2.10
CA ARG A 50 -11.17 -12.49 1.48
C ARG A 50 -10.91 -13.98 1.60
N LYS A 51 -9.66 -14.41 1.38
CA LYS A 51 -9.25 -15.82 1.52
C LYS A 51 -9.38 -16.31 2.96
N GLU A 52 -8.97 -15.50 3.93
CA GLU A 52 -9.14 -15.80 5.36
C GLU A 52 -10.62 -16.03 5.70
N LYS A 53 -11.52 -15.13 5.27
CA LYS A 53 -12.97 -15.28 5.49
C LYS A 53 -13.55 -16.54 4.87
N LYS A 54 -13.10 -16.90 3.66
CA LYS A 54 -13.51 -18.16 3.00
C LYS A 54 -13.07 -19.38 3.82
N LEU A 55 -11.81 -19.43 4.22
CA LEU A 55 -11.29 -20.51 5.06
C LEU A 55 -12.04 -20.58 6.40
N GLN A 56 -12.37 -19.44 7.01
CA GLN A 56 -13.18 -19.40 8.23
C GLN A 56 -14.58 -20.01 8.02
N ALA A 57 -15.24 -19.71 6.91
CA ALA A 57 -16.54 -20.29 6.58
C ALA A 57 -16.43 -21.81 6.37
N GLU A 58 -15.44 -22.28 5.61
CA GLU A 58 -15.18 -23.71 5.39
C GLU A 58 -14.89 -24.45 6.70
N ILE A 59 -14.11 -23.84 7.61
CA ILE A 59 -13.84 -24.41 8.94
C ILE A 59 -15.13 -24.53 9.76
N LEU A 60 -16.02 -23.53 9.70
CA LEU A 60 -17.31 -23.57 10.39
C LEU A 60 -18.22 -24.66 9.83
N GLU A 61 -18.24 -24.86 8.51
CA GLU A 61 -18.99 -25.96 7.88
C GLU A 61 -18.47 -27.32 8.34
N VAL A 62 -17.15 -27.53 8.31
CA VAL A 62 -16.53 -28.77 8.80
C VAL A 62 -16.83 -28.98 10.29
N ALA A 63 -16.81 -27.93 11.11
CA ALA A 63 -17.14 -28.01 12.53
C ALA A 63 -18.60 -28.45 12.77
N GLN A 64 -19.54 -27.96 11.95
CA GLN A 64 -20.93 -28.41 12.01
C GLN A 64 -21.06 -29.90 11.66
N ASP A 65 -20.32 -30.37 10.66
CA ASP A 65 -20.34 -31.77 10.28
C ASP A 65 -19.71 -32.66 11.35
N VAL A 66 -18.58 -32.26 11.95
CA VAL A 66 -18.02 -32.93 13.15
C VAL A 66 -19.09 -33.04 14.23
N GLN A 67 -19.81 -31.96 14.53
CA GLN A 67 -20.86 -31.97 15.55
C GLN A 67 -22.01 -32.94 15.22
N LYS A 68 -22.43 -33.03 13.95
CA LYS A 68 -23.47 -33.97 13.51
C LYS A 68 -23.01 -35.42 13.67
N TRP A 69 -21.81 -35.73 13.19
CA TRP A 69 -21.23 -37.08 13.28
C TRP A 69 -20.98 -37.50 14.72
N HIS A 70 -20.50 -36.58 15.56
CA HIS A 70 -20.34 -36.82 16.99
C HIS A 70 -21.67 -37.21 17.68
N LYS A 71 -22.77 -36.51 17.36
CA LYS A 71 -24.11 -36.88 17.86
C LYS A 71 -24.56 -38.26 17.37
N TRP A 72 -24.23 -38.63 16.13
CA TRP A 72 -24.55 -39.96 15.61
C TRP A 72 -23.71 -41.07 16.26
N VAL A 73 -22.43 -40.81 16.55
CA VAL A 73 -21.57 -41.70 17.35
C VAL A 73 -22.21 -41.95 18.70
N GLN A 74 -22.59 -40.89 19.44
CA GLN A 74 -23.24 -41.03 20.74
C GLN A 74 -24.56 -41.82 20.66
N LYS A 75 -25.38 -41.58 19.62
CA LYS A 75 -26.62 -42.32 19.41
C LYS A 75 -26.37 -43.81 19.12
N ALA A 76 -25.39 -44.13 18.29
CA ALA A 76 -25.02 -45.51 17.97
C ALA A 76 -24.42 -46.25 19.17
N GLN A 77 -23.64 -45.54 20.00
CA GLN A 77 -23.13 -46.06 21.27
C GLN A 77 -24.27 -46.38 22.24
N ALA A 78 -25.23 -45.46 22.41
CA ALA A 78 -26.41 -45.68 23.25
C ALA A 78 -27.27 -46.88 22.78
N ALA A 79 -27.28 -47.16 21.48
CA ALA A 79 -27.99 -48.29 20.89
C ALA A 79 -27.16 -49.60 20.84
N ASN A 80 -25.95 -49.63 21.40
CA ASN A 80 -25.01 -50.77 21.35
C ASN A 80 -24.70 -51.28 19.91
N ARG A 81 -24.78 -50.40 18.90
CA ARG A 81 -24.47 -50.70 17.50
C ARG A 81 -23.02 -50.35 17.18
N LEU A 82 -22.09 -51.19 17.66
CA LEU A 82 -20.65 -50.96 17.57
C LEU A 82 -20.13 -50.87 16.11
N ASP A 83 -20.79 -51.57 15.18
CA ASP A 83 -20.56 -51.49 13.74
C ASP A 83 -20.70 -50.05 13.21
N LEU A 84 -21.77 -49.38 13.64
CA LEU A 84 -22.07 -47.99 13.25
C LEU A 84 -21.21 -46.97 14.00
N VAL A 85 -20.83 -47.28 15.24
CA VAL A 85 -19.93 -46.43 16.04
C VAL A 85 -18.57 -46.30 15.35
N ALA A 86 -17.95 -47.41 14.97
CA ALA A 86 -16.63 -47.40 14.34
C ALA A 86 -16.64 -46.61 13.02
N ALA A 87 -17.64 -46.85 12.16
CA ALA A 87 -17.77 -46.13 10.89
C ALA A 87 -18.01 -44.62 11.08
N ALA A 88 -18.83 -44.24 12.06
CA ALA A 88 -19.10 -42.83 12.33
C ALA A 88 -17.90 -42.10 12.95
N GLN A 89 -17.12 -42.79 13.81
CA GLN A 89 -15.88 -42.25 14.39
C GLN A 89 -14.80 -42.04 13.33
N GLU A 90 -14.66 -42.95 12.36
CA GLU A 90 -13.71 -42.78 11.26
C GLU A 90 -14.07 -41.54 10.41
N ARG A 91 -15.36 -41.33 10.14
CA ARG A 91 -15.86 -40.13 9.43
C ARG A 91 -15.59 -38.86 10.22
N GLU A 92 -15.88 -38.85 11.52
CA GLU A 92 -15.58 -37.72 12.42
C GLU A 92 -14.08 -37.39 12.43
N ALA A 93 -13.21 -38.40 12.55
CA ALA A 93 -11.77 -38.23 12.49
C ALA A 93 -11.30 -37.67 11.14
N GLY A 94 -11.94 -38.05 10.04
CA GLY A 94 -11.72 -37.49 8.71
C GLY A 94 -12.01 -35.98 8.67
N PHE A 95 -13.17 -35.56 9.16
CA PHE A 95 -13.52 -34.14 9.23
C PHE A 95 -12.60 -33.36 10.18
N LEU A 96 -12.19 -33.93 11.30
CA LEU A 96 -11.21 -33.30 12.20
C LEU A 96 -9.86 -33.07 11.52
N ARG A 97 -9.37 -34.05 10.75
CA ARG A 97 -8.13 -33.88 9.95
C ARG A 97 -8.28 -32.79 8.91
N GLN A 98 -9.42 -32.75 8.20
CA GLN A 98 -9.73 -31.71 7.23
C GLN A 98 -9.78 -30.32 7.89
N GLY A 99 -10.44 -30.20 9.04
CA GLY A 99 -10.50 -28.97 9.83
C GLY A 99 -9.11 -28.49 10.25
N ASN A 100 -8.25 -29.39 10.70
CA ASN A 100 -6.86 -29.07 11.06
C ASN A 100 -6.04 -28.57 9.86
N GLN A 101 -6.23 -29.15 8.67
CA GLN A 101 -5.59 -28.69 7.45
C GLN A 101 -6.04 -27.28 7.07
N LEU A 102 -7.35 -27.01 7.10
CA LEU A 102 -7.90 -25.68 6.83
C LEU A 102 -7.42 -24.65 7.86
N TRP A 103 -7.33 -25.03 9.13
CA TRP A 103 -6.80 -24.17 10.19
C TRP A 103 -5.33 -23.78 9.94
N GLY A 104 -4.49 -24.75 9.53
CA GLY A 104 -3.10 -24.49 9.17
C GLY A 104 -2.98 -23.53 7.98
N GLN A 105 -3.83 -23.70 6.95
CA GLN A 105 -3.89 -22.77 5.82
C GLN A 105 -4.32 -21.37 6.27
N MET A 106 -5.33 -21.26 7.12
CA MET A 106 -5.82 -19.98 7.65
C MET A 106 -4.71 -19.27 8.44
N GLN A 107 -3.96 -20.00 9.28
CA GLN A 107 -2.85 -19.43 10.02
C GLN A 107 -1.77 -18.87 9.08
N GLY A 108 -1.40 -19.63 8.04
CA GLY A 108 -0.46 -19.13 7.03
C GLY A 108 -0.96 -17.89 6.27
N VAL A 109 -2.28 -17.79 6.02
CA VAL A 109 -2.88 -16.59 5.43
C VAL A 109 -2.80 -15.41 6.39
N LYS A 110 -3.11 -15.61 7.68
CA LYS A 110 -2.99 -14.56 8.72
C LYS A 110 -1.57 -14.02 8.83
N ASP A 111 -0.57 -14.90 8.83
CA ASP A 111 0.83 -14.49 8.88
C ASP A 111 1.22 -13.67 7.65
N ARG A 112 0.72 -14.04 6.46
CA ARG A 112 0.93 -13.27 5.22
C ARG A 112 0.24 -11.91 5.26
N ILE A 113 -0.95 -11.81 5.84
CA ILE A 113 -1.64 -10.53 6.05
C ILE A 113 -0.78 -9.62 6.92
N GLN A 114 -0.25 -10.13 8.02
CA GLN A 114 0.58 -9.35 8.94
C GLN A 114 1.85 -8.82 8.25
N LYS A 115 2.57 -9.69 7.54
CA LYS A 115 3.75 -9.29 6.75
C LYS A 115 3.40 -8.26 5.68
N SER A 116 2.26 -8.41 5.01
CA SER A 116 1.82 -7.46 3.97
C SER A 116 1.51 -6.08 4.57
N LYS A 117 0.93 -6.02 5.78
CA LYS A 117 0.71 -4.77 6.51
C LYS A 117 2.03 -4.09 6.92
N GLU A 118 3.01 -4.87 7.34
CA GLU A 118 4.35 -4.36 7.65
C GLU A 118 5.01 -3.74 6.41
N VAL A 119 4.94 -4.42 5.26
CA VAL A 119 5.43 -3.90 3.99
C VAL A 119 4.70 -2.61 3.62
N TYR A 120 3.36 -2.60 3.70
CA TYR A 120 2.58 -1.39 3.42
C TYR A 120 3.02 -0.20 4.28
N TYR A 121 3.22 -0.40 5.59
CA TYR A 121 3.72 0.65 6.46
C TYR A 121 5.12 1.15 6.05
N GLN A 122 6.02 0.24 5.70
CA GLN A 122 7.36 0.60 5.23
C GLN A 122 7.34 1.40 3.92
N VAL A 123 6.47 1.04 2.97
CA VAL A 123 6.31 1.78 1.72
C VAL A 123 5.72 3.16 2.00
N GLN A 124 4.75 3.26 2.90
CA GLN A 124 4.14 4.53 3.30
C GLN A 124 5.14 5.50 3.93
N GLN A 125 6.05 5.01 4.78
CA GLN A 125 7.12 5.85 5.33
C GLN A 125 8.07 6.32 4.22
N ARG A 126 8.48 5.42 3.31
CA ARG A 126 9.31 5.78 2.15
C ARG A 126 8.66 6.84 1.26
N HIS A 127 7.36 6.72 0.99
CA HIS A 127 6.64 7.68 0.18
C HIS A 127 6.62 9.08 0.82
N LYS A 128 6.46 9.17 2.16
CA LYS A 128 6.57 10.45 2.88
C LYS A 128 7.97 11.04 2.82
N GLU A 129 9.00 10.24 3.03
CA GLU A 129 10.40 10.69 2.97
C GLU A 129 10.76 11.23 1.59
N VAL A 130 10.36 10.52 0.53
CA VAL A 130 10.59 10.92 -0.86
C VAL A 130 9.86 12.22 -1.18
N LYS A 131 8.61 12.37 -0.71
CA LYS A 131 7.84 13.60 -0.89
C LYS A 131 8.49 14.81 -0.22
N VAL A 132 9.03 14.64 0.99
CA VAL A 132 9.76 15.71 1.69
C VAL A 132 11.03 16.07 0.91
N LYS A 133 11.82 15.07 0.50
CA LYS A 133 13.05 15.30 -0.28
C LYS A 133 12.78 15.96 -1.64
N ALA A 134 11.69 15.56 -2.32
CA ALA A 134 11.26 16.19 -3.57
C ALA A 134 10.93 17.69 -3.35
N ALA A 135 10.18 18.01 -2.29
CA ALA A 135 9.87 19.40 -1.95
C ALA A 135 11.12 20.22 -1.59
N GLU A 136 12.09 19.63 -0.88
CA GLU A 136 13.37 20.28 -0.56
C GLU A 136 14.21 20.56 -1.81
N VAL A 137 14.29 19.61 -2.73
CA VAL A 137 15.00 19.77 -4.01
C VAL A 137 14.35 20.86 -4.87
N GLU A 138 13.02 20.90 -4.94
CA GLU A 138 12.28 21.97 -5.63
C GLU A 138 12.49 23.35 -4.97
N ALA A 139 12.49 23.42 -3.63
CA ALA A 139 12.75 24.64 -2.89
C ALA A 139 14.19 25.14 -3.08
N ASN A 140 15.18 24.25 -3.12
CA ASN A 140 16.57 24.61 -3.39
C ASN A 140 16.79 25.03 -4.86
N ARG A 141 16.05 24.43 -5.79
CA ARG A 141 16.07 24.82 -7.21
C ARG A 141 15.46 26.20 -7.45
N SER A 142 14.34 26.51 -6.78
CA SER A 142 13.71 27.84 -6.87
C SER A 142 14.59 28.94 -6.23
N LYS A 143 15.26 28.64 -5.12
CA LYS A 143 16.24 29.56 -4.50
C LYS A 143 17.48 29.78 -5.37
N SER A 144 18.05 28.73 -5.97
CA SER A 144 19.21 28.86 -6.88
C SER A 144 18.86 29.62 -8.17
N LYS A 145 17.67 29.41 -8.75
CA LYS A 145 17.17 30.23 -9.87
C LYS A 145 16.89 31.69 -9.48
N ALA A 146 16.51 31.96 -8.23
CA ALA A 146 16.31 33.32 -7.73
C ALA A 146 17.64 34.02 -7.36
N GLN A 147 18.70 33.26 -7.11
CA GLN A 147 20.04 33.74 -6.74
C GLN A 147 21.01 33.77 -7.94
N GLU A 148 20.64 33.20 -9.09
CA GLU A 148 21.24 33.53 -10.38
C GLU A 148 21.01 35.02 -10.67
N ASN A 149 22.11 35.75 -10.53
CA ASN A 149 22.21 37.19 -10.55
C ASN A 149 21.48 37.83 -11.77
N PRO A 150 20.54 38.78 -11.58
CA PRO A 150 19.95 39.54 -12.68
C PRO A 150 20.95 40.46 -13.43
N GLN A 151 22.23 40.48 -13.04
CA GLN A 151 23.27 41.22 -13.75
C GLN A 151 23.73 40.57 -15.07
N ASN A 152 23.69 39.24 -15.22
CA ASN A 152 24.13 38.60 -16.49
C ASN A 152 23.05 38.58 -17.58
N SER A 153 21.80 38.94 -17.26
CA SER A 153 20.74 39.09 -18.27
C SER A 153 20.80 40.43 -19.02
N ARG A 154 21.64 41.39 -18.60
CA ARG A 154 21.76 42.70 -19.27
C ARG A 154 22.82 42.73 -20.37
N GLU A 155 23.74 41.77 -20.42
CA GLU A 155 24.87 41.81 -21.37
C GLU A 155 24.63 41.02 -22.67
N THR A 156 23.62 40.17 -22.72
CA THR A 156 23.17 39.49 -23.97
C THR A 156 21.92 40.12 -24.60
N GLN A 157 21.44 41.24 -24.05
CA GLN A 157 20.22 41.93 -24.43
C GLN A 157 20.43 42.92 -25.61
N GLY A 158 21.28 42.55 -26.58
CA GLY A 158 21.75 43.47 -27.62
C GLY A 158 21.46 43.09 -29.09
N TRP A 159 21.04 41.86 -29.40
CA TRP A 159 21.00 41.41 -30.81
C TRP A 159 19.71 40.75 -31.31
N ASN A 160 18.71 40.46 -30.46
CA ASN A 160 17.55 39.67 -30.89
C ASN A 160 16.17 40.27 -30.55
N GLN A 161 16.06 41.59 -30.48
CA GLN A 161 14.76 42.25 -30.40
C GLN A 161 14.26 42.69 -31.77
N SER A 162 13.77 41.73 -32.56
CA SER A 162 12.77 42.02 -33.59
C SER A 162 11.40 41.50 -33.14
N LYS A 163 10.64 42.43 -32.56
CA LYS A 163 9.17 42.58 -32.65
C LYS A 163 8.35 41.29 -32.77
N SER A 164 7.71 40.89 -31.68
CA SER A 164 6.32 40.41 -31.75
C SER A 164 5.61 40.66 -30.43
N SER A 165 4.43 41.27 -30.54
CA SER A 165 3.50 41.62 -29.48
C SER A 165 2.99 40.41 -28.71
N GLY A 166 2.81 40.53 -27.39
CA GLY A 166 2.08 39.54 -26.60
C GLY A 166 2.25 39.72 -25.10
N SER A 167 1.43 40.59 -24.54
CA SER A 167 1.37 40.96 -23.13
C SER A 167 0.98 39.79 -22.21
N SER A 168 1.63 39.72 -21.04
CA SER A 168 1.08 39.44 -19.69
C SER A 168 0.31 38.14 -19.43
N ASN A 169 0.86 37.25 -18.58
CA ASN A 169 0.16 36.63 -17.43
C ASN A 169 1.04 35.67 -16.60
N SER A 170 2.02 36.20 -15.85
CA SER A 170 2.79 35.39 -14.87
C SER A 170 2.18 35.39 -13.46
N PHE A 171 1.02 36.03 -13.25
CA PHE A 171 0.39 36.18 -11.92
C PHE A 171 -0.74 35.16 -11.65
N ASN A 172 -1.11 34.34 -12.64
CA ASN A 172 -2.23 33.39 -12.54
C ASN A 172 -1.86 31.98 -12.03
N ASP A 173 -0.58 31.60 -12.06
CA ASP A 173 -0.17 30.21 -11.72
C ASP A 173 -0.31 29.90 -10.21
N SER A 174 -0.24 30.92 -9.33
CA SER A 174 -0.38 30.73 -7.87
C SER A 174 -1.82 30.49 -7.42
N LEU A 175 -2.79 31.14 -8.08
CA LEU A 175 -4.22 30.96 -7.78
C LEU A 175 -4.73 29.63 -8.31
N GLU A 176 -4.31 29.24 -9.52
CA GLU A 176 -4.73 27.99 -10.12
C GLU A 176 -4.24 26.76 -9.34
N ARG A 177 -3.02 26.83 -8.77
CA ARG A 177 -2.52 25.79 -7.85
C ARG A 177 -3.34 25.66 -6.58
N LYS A 178 -3.77 26.79 -5.99
CA LYS A 178 -4.64 26.76 -4.80
C LYS A 178 -6.01 26.16 -5.10
N PHE A 179 -6.59 26.47 -6.27
CA PHE A 179 -7.86 25.89 -6.70
C PHE A 179 -7.75 24.38 -6.93
N LYS A 180 -6.69 23.91 -7.61
CA LYS A 180 -6.46 22.47 -7.82
C LYS A 180 -6.27 21.70 -6.51
N GLN A 181 -5.61 22.31 -5.54
CA GLN A 181 -5.42 21.71 -4.22
C GLN A 181 -6.74 21.61 -3.45
N TRP A 182 -7.61 22.61 -3.61
CA TRP A 182 -8.93 22.64 -2.97
C TRP A 182 -9.90 21.65 -3.61
N GLU A 183 -9.91 21.52 -4.94
CA GLU A 183 -10.72 20.51 -5.65
C GLU A 183 -10.31 19.08 -5.26
N MET A 184 -9.01 18.82 -5.13
CA MET A 184 -8.51 17.50 -4.70
C MET A 184 -8.89 17.16 -3.25
N ASP A 185 -8.93 18.15 -2.36
CA ASP A 185 -9.36 17.98 -0.97
C ASP A 185 -10.88 17.71 -0.87
N GLU A 186 -11.69 18.37 -1.72
CA GLU A 186 -13.14 18.17 -1.80
C GLU A 186 -13.48 16.77 -2.34
N GLU A 187 -12.79 16.31 -3.39
CA GLU A 187 -12.95 14.95 -3.92
C GLU A 187 -12.60 13.87 -2.89
N LEU A 188 -11.57 14.11 -2.06
CA LEU A 188 -11.19 13.22 -0.95
C LEU A 188 -12.24 13.19 0.17
N GLU A 189 -12.87 14.32 0.48
CA GLU A 189 -13.98 14.36 1.44
C GLU A 189 -15.21 13.64 0.92
N ASP A 190 -15.56 13.80 -0.35
CA ASP A 190 -16.69 13.10 -0.97
C ASP A 190 -16.46 11.58 -1.06
N LEU A 191 -15.23 11.13 -1.34
CA LEU A 191 -14.88 9.72 -1.28
C LEU A 191 -14.97 9.17 0.16
N LYS A 192 -14.51 9.93 1.16
CA LYS A 192 -14.67 9.55 2.58
C LYS A 192 -16.14 9.48 3.00
N ARG A 193 -16.98 10.38 2.50
CA ARG A 193 -18.41 10.42 2.78
C ARG A 193 -19.16 9.26 2.12
N ASN A 194 -18.74 8.86 0.92
CA ASN A 194 -19.30 7.71 0.20
C ASN A 194 -18.82 6.35 0.75
N MET A 195 -17.69 6.30 1.48
CA MET A 195 -17.23 5.10 2.19
C MET A 195 -17.75 4.98 3.64
N GLY A 196 -18.49 5.98 4.12
CA GLY A 196 -19.06 6.04 5.47
C GLY A 196 -20.55 5.70 5.57
N ARG A 197 -21.14 5.07 4.55
CA ARG A 197 -22.50 4.49 4.56
C ARG A 197 -22.48 3.02 4.19
#